data_AF-A0A9E1UG10-F1
#
_entry.id   AF-A0A9E1UG10-F1
#
_cell.length_a   1.000
_cell.length_b   1.000
_cell.length_c   1.000
_cell.angle_alpha   90.00
_cell.angle_beta   90.00
_cell.angle_gamma   90.00
#
_symmetry.space_group_name_H-M   'P 1'
#
loop_
_entity.id
_entity.type
_entity.pdbx_description
1 polymer ?
#
loop_
_entity_poly.entity_id
_entity_poly.type
_entity_poly.pdbx_seq_one_letter_code
_entity_poly.pdbx_strand_id
1 'polypeptide(L)'
;MRVVQFVIPGVGRRVGFIDGDDVVDVTSSDASLRSVFDVFEESQTAGKSFDETLAGSAVEGSDRLNYADLLTAEVGGDSTYLISPFDHPDDHRVIVSGTGLTHTGSMKSRDQMHSDNSEPTEEPATDSAKMFQMGIDGGKPEPGERGISPEWFYKGNGTIVRGPGEGLEIPAFALDGGEEPELGGCYFIDKNGVPNRVGFALGNEWA
;
A
#
# COMPACT_ATOMS: atom_id res chain seq x y z
N MET A 1 0.50 -14.24 -3.62
CA MET A 1 1.97 -14.23 -3.81
C MET A 1 2.61 -13.03 -3.08
N ARG A 2 3.91 -13.01 -2.76
CA ARG A 2 4.60 -11.78 -2.28
C ARG A 2 5.32 -11.14 -3.46
N VAL A 3 4.93 -9.93 -3.84
CA VAL A 3 5.39 -9.26 -5.06
C VAL A 3 6.25 -8.07 -4.67
N VAL A 4 7.35 -7.86 -5.40
CA VAL A 4 8.28 -6.76 -5.19
C VAL A 4 8.59 -6.06 -6.50
N GLN A 5 8.90 -4.78 -6.38
CA GLN A 5 9.47 -3.99 -7.45
C GLN A 5 10.86 -3.54 -7.00
N PHE A 6 11.81 -3.52 -7.92
CA PHE A 6 13.19 -3.18 -7.60
C PHE A 6 13.88 -2.53 -8.80
N VAL A 7 15.03 -1.92 -8.55
CA VAL A 7 15.87 -1.31 -9.59
C VAL A 7 17.22 -1.99 -9.57
N ILE A 8 17.68 -2.43 -10.75
CA ILE A 8 19.08 -2.82 -10.96
C ILE A 8 19.80 -1.60 -11.54
N PRO A 9 20.78 -1.00 -10.85
CA PRO A 9 21.52 0.16 -11.36
C PRO A 9 22.11 -0.09 -12.76
N GLY A 10 21.97 0.89 -13.65
CA GLY A 10 22.39 0.78 -15.06
C GLY A 10 21.49 -0.06 -15.96
N VAL A 11 20.52 -0.80 -15.42
CA VAL A 11 19.57 -1.64 -16.19
C VAL A 11 18.13 -1.15 -16.05
N GLY A 12 17.77 -0.68 -14.87
CA GLY A 12 16.49 -0.04 -14.57
C GLY A 12 15.53 -0.92 -13.80
N ARG A 13 14.27 -0.48 -13.80
CA ARG A 13 13.17 -1.06 -13.02
C ARG A 13 12.80 -2.48 -13.43
N ARG A 14 12.46 -3.30 -12.44
CA ARG A 14 12.09 -4.71 -12.52
C ARG A 14 10.88 -5.00 -11.60
N VAL A 15 10.16 -6.07 -11.89
CA VAL A 15 9.12 -6.67 -11.03
C VAL A 15 9.41 -8.15 -10.85
N GLY A 16 9.12 -8.66 -9.66
CA GLY A 16 9.33 -10.06 -9.32
C GLY A 16 8.49 -10.50 -8.14
N PHE A 17 8.66 -11.76 -7.74
CA PHE A 17 8.02 -12.29 -6.55
C PHE A 17 9.01 -13.04 -5.67
N ILE A 18 8.68 -13.16 -4.38
CA ILE A 18 9.52 -13.84 -3.41
C ILE A 18 9.24 -15.34 -3.43
N ASP A 19 10.27 -16.15 -3.64
CA ASP A 19 10.26 -17.60 -3.46
C ASP A 19 11.40 -18.05 -2.54
N GLY A 20 11.04 -18.51 -1.34
CA GLY A 20 12.00 -18.70 -0.26
C GLY A 20 12.67 -17.40 0.15
N ASP A 21 14.00 -17.36 0.01
CA ASP A 21 14.86 -16.22 0.31
C ASP A 21 15.22 -15.40 -0.94
N ASP A 22 14.73 -15.80 -2.12
CA ASP A 22 15.07 -15.17 -3.39
C ASP A 22 13.89 -14.35 -3.94
N VAL A 23 14.23 -13.27 -4.64
CA VAL A 23 13.38 -12.61 -5.62
C VAL A 23 13.57 -13.32 -6.96
N VAL A 24 12.49 -13.84 -7.52
CA VAL A 24 12.43 -14.29 -8.93
C VAL A 24 12.15 -13.06 -9.79
N ASP A 25 13.13 -12.63 -10.59
CA ASP A 25 13.00 -11.48 -11.50
C ASP A 25 12.18 -11.89 -12.73
N VAL A 26 10.91 -11.51 -12.75
CA VAL A 26 10.01 -11.79 -13.88
C VAL A 26 10.40 -10.96 -15.10
N THR A 27 10.85 -9.72 -14.90
CA THR A 27 11.30 -8.84 -15.99
C THR A 27 12.52 -9.40 -16.73
N SER A 28 13.33 -10.24 -16.10
CA SER A 28 14.45 -10.94 -16.76
C SER A 28 13.97 -11.85 -17.89
N SER A 29 12.77 -12.43 -17.76
CA SER A 29 12.17 -13.38 -18.69
C SER A 29 11.15 -12.72 -19.62
N ASP A 30 10.49 -11.67 -19.14
CA ASP A 30 9.56 -10.85 -19.91
C ASP A 30 9.83 -9.36 -19.68
N ALA A 31 10.58 -8.76 -20.60
CA ALA A 31 10.97 -7.35 -20.52
C ALA A 31 9.79 -6.36 -20.63
N SER A 32 8.60 -6.82 -21.03
CA SER A 32 7.39 -5.99 -21.06
C SER A 32 6.81 -5.75 -19.66
N LEU A 33 7.04 -6.67 -18.72
CA LEU A 33 6.56 -6.58 -17.35
C LEU A 33 7.62 -5.92 -16.48
N ARG A 34 7.47 -4.64 -16.15
CA ARG A 34 8.44 -3.87 -15.35
C ARG A 34 7.87 -3.38 -14.03
N SER A 35 6.57 -3.55 -13.83
CA SER A 35 5.83 -3.08 -12.66
C SER A 35 4.64 -3.98 -12.36
N VAL A 36 4.13 -3.86 -11.14
CA VAL A 36 2.86 -4.44 -10.69
C VAL A 36 1.70 -3.91 -11.55
N PHE A 37 1.79 -2.68 -12.05
CA PHE A 37 0.83 -2.14 -13.00
C PHE A 37 0.87 -2.88 -14.36
N ASP A 38 2.06 -3.14 -14.91
CA ASP A 38 2.18 -3.89 -16.19
C ASP A 38 1.62 -5.31 -16.05
N VAL A 39 1.88 -5.97 -14.92
CA VAL A 39 1.36 -7.31 -14.62
C VAL A 39 -0.17 -7.30 -14.55
N PHE A 40 -0.75 -6.25 -13.94
CA PHE A 40 -2.19 -6.08 -13.92
C PHE A 40 -2.76 -5.84 -15.33
N GLU A 41 -2.20 -4.92 -16.11
CA GLU A 41 -2.67 -4.66 -17.48
C GLU A 41 -2.59 -5.91 -18.38
N GLU A 42 -1.51 -6.69 -18.24
CA GLU A 42 -1.38 -7.97 -18.96
C GLU A 42 -2.38 -9.01 -18.45
N SER A 43 -2.65 -9.09 -17.13
CA SER A 43 -3.69 -10.00 -16.62
C SER A 43 -5.07 -9.68 -17.18
N GLN A 44 -5.39 -8.38 -17.30
CA GLN A 44 -6.64 -7.93 -17.91
C GLN A 44 -6.70 -8.24 -19.41
N THR A 45 -5.58 -8.13 -20.12
CA THR A 45 -5.48 -8.40 -21.56
C THR A 45 -5.59 -9.89 -21.85
N ALA A 46 -4.89 -10.73 -21.08
CA ALA A 46 -4.87 -12.18 -21.23
C ALA A 46 -6.10 -12.89 -20.64
N GLY A 47 -6.91 -12.19 -19.83
CA GLY A 47 -8.04 -12.79 -19.12
C GLY A 47 -7.63 -13.81 -18.06
N LYS A 48 -6.46 -13.57 -17.43
CA LYS A 48 -5.88 -14.40 -16.36
C LYS A 48 -5.94 -13.66 -15.04
N SER A 49 -5.80 -14.37 -13.93
CA SER A 49 -5.57 -13.71 -12.64
C SER A 49 -4.18 -13.07 -12.57
N PHE A 50 -4.01 -12.09 -11.69
CA PHE A 50 -2.73 -11.44 -11.43
C PHE A 50 -1.62 -12.46 -11.07
N ASP A 51 -1.92 -13.39 -10.16
CA ASP A 51 -0.97 -14.42 -9.72
C ASP A 51 -0.60 -15.39 -10.87
N GLU A 52 -1.56 -15.76 -11.75
CA GLU A 52 -1.29 -16.60 -12.92
C GLU A 52 -0.43 -15.89 -13.97
N THR A 53 -0.68 -14.60 -14.23
CA THR A 53 0.16 -13.80 -15.13
C THR A 53 1.58 -13.71 -14.59
N LEU A 54 1.74 -13.35 -13.32
CA LEU A 54 3.06 -13.16 -12.72
C LEU A 54 3.88 -14.46 -12.66
N ALA A 55 3.28 -15.55 -12.17
CA ALA A 55 3.96 -16.85 -12.11
C ALA A 55 4.18 -17.45 -13.49
N GLY A 56 3.26 -17.24 -14.44
CA GLY A 56 3.36 -17.77 -15.80
C GLY A 56 4.42 -17.10 -16.66
N SER A 57 4.83 -15.87 -16.32
CA SER A 57 5.91 -15.14 -17.01
C SER A 57 7.30 -15.49 -16.49
N ALA A 58 7.42 -16.11 -15.31
CA ALA A 58 8.68 -16.69 -14.85
C ALA A 58 8.93 -18.04 -15.56
N VAL A 59 10.15 -18.26 -16.04
CA VAL A 59 10.57 -19.49 -16.74
C VAL A 59 11.75 -20.15 -16.04
N GLU A 60 12.04 -21.40 -16.42
CA GLU A 60 13.25 -22.10 -15.98
C GLU A 60 14.48 -21.35 -16.52
N GLY A 61 15.09 -20.51 -15.68
CA GLY A 61 16.18 -19.60 -16.04
C GLY A 61 15.93 -18.12 -15.73
N SER A 62 14.78 -17.74 -15.16
CA SER A 62 14.59 -16.39 -14.62
C SER A 62 15.69 -16.07 -13.60
N ASP A 63 16.22 -14.85 -13.67
CA ASP A 63 17.24 -14.40 -12.73
C ASP A 63 16.70 -14.43 -11.30
N ARG A 64 17.57 -14.78 -10.36
CA ARG A 64 17.28 -14.81 -8.93
C ARG A 64 18.25 -13.94 -8.17
N LEU A 65 17.69 -13.13 -7.27
CA LEU A 65 18.47 -12.26 -6.39
C LEU A 65 18.10 -12.54 -4.95
N ASN A 66 19.06 -12.49 -4.03
CA ASN A 66 18.77 -12.67 -2.62
C ASN A 66 17.93 -11.49 -2.10
N TYR A 67 16.78 -11.78 -1.48
CA TYR A 67 15.85 -10.74 -1.02
C TYR A 67 16.43 -9.89 0.12
N ALA A 68 17.23 -10.47 1.01
CA ALA A 68 17.83 -9.74 2.13
C ALA A 68 18.86 -8.70 1.65
N ASP A 69 19.59 -9.01 0.58
CA ASP A 69 20.52 -8.06 -0.04
C ASP A 69 19.77 -6.85 -0.60
N LEU A 70 18.65 -7.07 -1.31
CA LEU A 70 17.81 -5.99 -1.86
C LEU A 70 17.16 -5.14 -0.78
N LEU A 71 16.77 -5.76 0.34
CA LEU A 71 16.13 -5.09 1.47
C LEU A 71 17.09 -4.18 2.25
N THR A 72 18.39 -4.51 2.26
CA THR A 72 19.43 -3.76 2.99
C THR A 72 20.24 -2.82 2.09
N ALA A 73 20.01 -2.86 0.77
CA ALA A 73 20.69 -2.01 -0.18
C ALA A 73 20.31 -0.52 0.00
N GLU A 74 21.29 0.36 -0.22
CA GLU A 74 21.07 1.79 -0.25
C GLU A 74 20.29 2.20 -1.50
N VAL A 75 19.20 2.93 -1.31
CA VAL A 75 18.39 3.46 -2.42
C VAL A 75 19.24 4.42 -3.26
N GLY A 76 19.32 4.16 -4.56
CA GLY A 76 20.11 4.97 -5.49
C GLY A 76 21.62 4.69 -5.48
N GLY A 77 22.07 3.68 -4.74
CA GLY A 77 23.45 3.20 -4.76
C GLY A 77 23.79 2.33 -5.97
N ASP A 78 24.94 1.65 -5.90
CA ASP A 78 25.45 0.78 -6.97
C ASP A 78 24.89 -0.65 -6.94
N SER A 79 24.19 -1.03 -5.87
CA SER A 79 23.56 -2.35 -5.70
C SER A 79 22.08 -2.32 -6.05
N THR A 80 21.51 -3.48 -6.40
CA THR A 80 20.06 -3.62 -6.60
C THR A 80 19.28 -3.29 -5.33
N TYR A 81 18.26 -2.45 -5.42
CA TYR A 81 17.46 -2.00 -4.26
C TYR A 81 15.95 -2.09 -4.54
N LEU A 82 15.16 -2.30 -3.48
CA LEU A 82 13.70 -2.29 -3.56
C LEU A 82 13.16 -0.87 -3.79
N ILE A 83 12.03 -0.77 -4.49
CA ILE A 83 11.23 0.45 -4.57
C ILE A 83 9.82 0.17 -4.01
N SER A 84 8.92 1.17 -4.02
CA SER A 84 7.53 0.95 -3.60
C SER A 84 6.96 -0.30 -4.28
N PRO A 85 6.29 -1.21 -3.56
CA PRO A 85 5.68 -2.39 -4.18
C PRO A 85 4.44 -2.05 -5.01
N PHE A 86 3.90 -0.84 -4.90
CA PHE A 86 2.70 -0.40 -5.60
C PHE A 86 2.77 1.09 -5.97
N ASP A 87 2.64 1.37 -7.27
CA ASP A 87 2.72 2.70 -7.87
C ASP A 87 2.13 2.64 -9.30
N HIS A 88 2.26 3.75 -10.03
CA HIS A 88 1.86 3.87 -11.43
C HIS A 88 2.89 4.70 -12.19
N PRO A 89 3.14 4.47 -13.51
CA PRO A 89 4.06 5.30 -14.30
C PRO A 89 3.76 6.80 -14.35
N ASP A 90 2.54 7.17 -13.94
CA ASP A 90 2.05 8.54 -13.78
C ASP A 90 1.53 8.65 -12.35
N ASP A 91 2.29 9.35 -11.52
CA ASP A 91 2.03 9.50 -10.08
C ASP A 91 0.65 10.12 -9.80
N HIS A 92 0.10 10.91 -10.72
CA HIS A 92 -1.22 11.53 -10.55
C HIS A 92 -2.38 10.53 -10.71
N ARG A 93 -2.09 9.30 -11.12
CA ARG A 93 -3.07 8.20 -11.21
C ARG A 93 -3.08 7.28 -10.00
N VAL A 94 -2.19 7.53 -9.04
CA VAL A 94 -2.25 6.89 -7.72
C VAL A 94 -3.04 7.81 -6.79
N ILE A 95 -4.01 7.24 -6.08
CA ILE A 95 -4.72 7.93 -4.99
C ILE A 95 -4.34 7.23 -3.70
N VAL A 96 -3.81 7.98 -2.75
CA VAL A 96 -3.51 7.52 -1.40
C VAL A 96 -4.58 8.08 -0.49
N SER A 97 -5.29 7.20 0.19
CA SER A 97 -6.34 7.52 1.14
C SER A 97 -6.17 6.69 2.41
N GLY A 98 -6.54 7.26 3.53
CA GLY A 98 -6.55 6.58 4.82
C GLY A 98 -7.92 6.56 5.46
N THR A 99 -8.05 5.71 6.47
CA THR A 99 -9.21 5.65 7.36
C THR A 99 -8.69 5.60 8.79
N GLY A 100 -9.01 6.63 9.57
CA GLY A 100 -8.76 6.61 11.01
C GLY A 100 -9.82 5.78 11.75
N LEU A 101 -9.67 5.70 13.08
CA LEU A 101 -10.63 5.06 14.00
C LEU A 101 -10.92 3.58 13.72
N THR A 102 -10.00 2.85 13.11
CA THR A 102 -10.20 1.44 12.75
C THR A 102 -9.86 0.47 13.88
N HIS A 103 -9.20 0.95 14.94
CA HIS A 103 -8.85 0.17 16.13
C HIS A 103 -9.38 0.81 17.43
N THR A 104 -9.72 -0.03 18.42
CA THR A 104 -10.28 0.44 19.71
C THR A 104 -9.29 1.26 20.54
N GLY A 105 -7.98 1.05 20.32
CA GLY A 105 -6.91 1.83 20.94
C GLY A 105 -6.85 3.27 20.43
N SER A 106 -7.00 3.47 19.12
CA SER A 106 -6.98 4.80 18.47
C SER A 106 -8.14 5.71 18.90
N MET A 107 -9.31 5.13 19.21
CA MET A 107 -10.46 5.87 19.71
C MET A 107 -10.21 6.46 21.10
N LYS A 108 -9.64 5.68 22.03
CA LYS A 108 -9.30 6.15 23.39
C LYS A 108 -8.33 7.33 23.38
N SER A 109 -7.34 7.33 22.49
CA SER A 109 -6.37 8.42 22.37
C SER A 109 -7.00 9.69 21.76
N ARG A 110 -7.89 9.54 20.78
CA ARG A 110 -8.58 10.68 20.13
C ARG A 110 -9.59 11.35 21.08
N ASP A 111 -10.33 10.55 21.85
CA ASP A 111 -11.26 11.09 22.84
C ASP A 111 -10.52 11.86 23.95
N GLN A 112 -9.34 11.39 24.39
CA GLN A 112 -8.52 12.11 25.38
C GLN A 112 -7.96 13.44 24.87
N MET A 113 -7.70 13.57 23.56
CA MET A 113 -7.23 14.82 22.95
C MET A 113 -8.36 15.85 22.75
N HIS A 114 -9.61 15.41 22.65
CA HIS A 114 -10.78 16.28 22.44
C HIS A 114 -11.70 16.40 23.65
N SER A 115 -11.43 15.70 24.75
CA SER A 115 -12.16 15.87 26.00
C SER A 115 -11.71 17.15 26.70
N ASP A 116 -12.40 18.25 26.43
CA ASP A 116 -12.29 19.52 27.16
C ASP A 116 -12.84 19.37 28.59
N ASN A 117 -12.23 18.57 29.47
CA ASN A 117 -12.50 18.50 30.93
C ASN A 117 -13.98 18.65 31.37
N SER A 118 -14.94 18.19 30.57
CA SER A 118 -16.37 18.31 30.84
C SER A 118 -16.92 16.99 31.33
N GLU A 119 -17.88 17.05 32.26
CA GLU A 119 -18.44 15.87 32.94
C GLU A 119 -18.88 14.76 31.96
N PRO A 120 -18.72 13.48 32.35
CA PRO A 120 -19.02 12.36 31.48
C PRO A 120 -20.53 12.27 31.22
N THR A 121 -20.95 12.57 30.00
CA THR A 121 -22.31 12.36 29.50
C THR A 121 -22.43 11.01 28.80
N GLU A 122 -23.63 10.40 28.81
CA GLU A 122 -23.90 9.12 28.11
C GLU A 122 -23.85 9.20 26.58
N GLU A 123 -23.87 10.40 26.00
CA GLU A 123 -23.72 10.60 24.54
C GLU A 123 -22.24 10.78 24.13
N PRO A 124 -21.82 10.22 22.98
CA PRO A 124 -20.45 10.38 22.50
C PRO A 124 -20.15 11.87 22.25
N ALA A 125 -19.08 12.35 22.87
CA ALA A 125 -18.76 13.78 22.96
C ALA A 125 -18.33 14.43 21.63
N THR A 126 -17.97 13.65 20.61
CA THR A 126 -17.49 14.13 19.30
C THR A 126 -18.13 13.36 18.14
N ASP A 127 -18.15 13.97 16.94
CA ASP A 127 -18.63 13.29 15.72
C ASP A 127 -17.82 12.03 15.40
N SER A 128 -16.52 12.03 15.70
CA SER A 128 -15.64 10.86 15.60
C SER A 128 -16.07 9.72 16.52
N ALA A 129 -16.41 10.03 17.78
CA ALA A 129 -16.91 9.02 18.72
C ALA A 129 -18.27 8.46 18.29
N LYS A 130 -19.16 9.31 17.74
CA LYS A 130 -20.44 8.87 17.16
C LYS A 130 -20.22 7.93 15.96
N MET A 131 -19.34 8.31 15.02
CA MET A 131 -19.00 7.46 13.87
C MET A 131 -18.42 6.10 14.28
N PHE A 132 -17.52 6.11 15.26
CA PHE A 132 -16.95 4.88 15.79
C PHE A 132 -18.03 3.99 16.42
N GLN A 133 -18.91 4.56 17.25
CA GLN A 133 -19.99 3.80 17.88
C GLN A 133 -20.96 3.21 16.84
N MET A 134 -21.33 3.97 15.80
CA MET A 134 -22.12 3.44 14.69
C MET A 134 -21.44 2.23 14.03
N GLY A 135 -20.11 2.25 13.88
CA GLY A 135 -19.34 1.12 13.35
C GLY A 135 -19.40 -0.12 14.26
N ILE A 136 -19.31 0.06 15.58
CA ILE A 136 -19.45 -1.03 16.56
C ILE A 136 -20.87 -1.64 16.50
N ASP A 137 -21.89 -0.79 16.50
CA ASP A 137 -23.29 -1.21 16.52
C ASP A 137 -23.71 -1.86 15.19
N GLY A 138 -23.24 -1.32 14.06
CA GLY A 138 -23.51 -1.82 12.72
C GLY A 138 -22.75 -3.10 12.36
N GLY A 139 -21.63 -3.38 13.05
CA GLY A 139 -20.87 -4.60 12.87
C GLY A 139 -20.30 -4.79 11.45
N LYS A 140 -20.04 -6.05 11.09
CA LYS A 140 -19.58 -6.41 9.74
C LYS A 140 -20.80 -6.65 8.84
N PRO A 141 -20.96 -5.92 7.72
CA PRO A 141 -22.08 -6.14 6.81
C PRO A 141 -21.97 -7.50 6.12
N GLU A 142 -23.12 -8.10 5.78
CA GLU A 142 -23.18 -9.32 4.98
C GLU A 142 -22.71 -9.07 3.53
N PRO A 143 -22.30 -10.12 2.79
CA PRO A 143 -21.89 -9.98 1.41
C PRO A 143 -22.95 -9.29 0.54
N GLY A 144 -22.57 -8.19 -0.11
CA GLY A 144 -23.47 -7.39 -0.96
C GLY A 144 -24.23 -6.30 -0.22
N GLU A 145 -24.11 -6.21 1.10
CA GLU A 145 -24.69 -5.14 1.90
C GLU A 145 -23.69 -4.00 2.15
N ARG A 146 -24.21 -2.78 2.23
CA ARG A 146 -23.39 -1.60 2.56
C ARG A 146 -23.28 -1.47 4.07
N GLY A 147 -22.05 -1.41 4.57
CA GLY A 147 -21.77 -1.11 5.97
C GLY A 147 -21.90 0.37 6.30
N ILE A 148 -21.65 0.70 7.57
CA ILE A 148 -21.54 2.08 8.05
C ILE A 148 -20.32 2.75 7.41
N SER A 149 -20.45 4.04 7.09
CA SER A 149 -19.36 4.82 6.51
C SER A 149 -18.21 4.95 7.52
N PRO A 150 -16.96 4.65 7.12
CA PRO A 150 -15.79 4.93 7.95
C PRO A 150 -15.43 6.41 7.88
N GLU A 151 -14.47 6.82 8.72
CA GLU A 151 -13.67 8.01 8.45
C GLU A 151 -12.88 7.79 7.16
N TRP A 152 -12.80 8.82 6.32
CA TRP A 152 -12.06 8.73 5.06
C TRP A 152 -11.40 10.06 4.77
N PHE A 153 -10.12 10.02 4.41
CA PHE A 153 -9.40 11.22 3.99
C PHE A 153 -8.50 10.93 2.80
N TYR A 154 -8.26 12.00 2.03
CA TYR A 154 -7.28 12.02 0.96
C TYR A 154 -5.92 12.40 1.56
N LYS A 155 -4.93 11.52 1.46
CA LYS A 155 -3.57 11.77 1.93
C LYS A 155 -2.71 12.39 0.83
N GLY A 156 -2.88 11.94 -0.41
CA GLY A 156 -2.09 12.42 -1.54
C GLY A 156 -2.18 11.53 -2.77
N ASN A 157 -1.24 11.69 -3.69
CA ASN A 157 -1.11 10.87 -4.88
C ASN A 157 0.24 10.12 -4.90
N GLY A 158 0.66 9.60 -6.04
CA GLY A 158 1.91 8.83 -6.17
C GLY A 158 3.15 9.59 -5.72
N THR A 159 3.15 10.93 -5.76
CA THR A 159 4.34 11.72 -5.41
C THR A 159 4.71 11.64 -3.93
N ILE A 160 3.76 11.26 -3.07
CA ILE A 160 4.00 11.10 -1.62
C ILE A 160 4.40 9.67 -1.25
N VAL A 161 4.33 8.73 -2.19
CA VAL A 161 4.69 7.34 -1.94
C VAL A 161 6.21 7.23 -1.83
N ARG A 162 6.66 6.47 -0.84
CA ARG A 162 8.07 6.14 -0.60
C ARG A 162 8.22 4.63 -0.48
N GLY A 163 9.26 4.10 -1.08
CA GLY A 163 9.65 2.70 -0.99
C GLY A 163 10.49 2.39 0.26
N PRO A 164 10.79 1.11 0.49
CA PRO A 164 11.67 0.70 1.58
C PRO A 164 13.04 1.39 1.48
N GLY A 165 13.50 2.00 2.57
CA GLY A 165 14.80 2.68 2.64
C GLY A 165 14.83 4.10 2.08
N GLU A 166 13.74 4.59 1.49
CA GLU A 166 13.64 5.99 1.08
C GLU A 166 13.43 6.92 2.28
N GLY A 167 13.97 8.14 2.17
CA GLY A 167 13.86 9.15 3.22
C GLY A 167 12.45 9.72 3.37
N LEU A 168 12.01 9.88 4.62
CA LEU A 168 10.80 10.60 4.98
C LEU A 168 11.16 12.07 5.26
N GLU A 169 10.43 12.99 4.63
CA GLU A 169 10.68 14.42 4.75
C GLU A 169 9.89 15.02 5.91
N ILE A 170 10.56 15.84 6.73
CA ILE A 170 9.93 16.72 7.73
C ILE A 170 10.10 18.15 7.23
N PRO A 171 9.01 18.86 6.86
CA PRO A 171 9.10 20.25 6.45
C PRO A 171 9.75 21.11 7.55
N ALA A 172 10.54 22.11 7.17
CA ALA A 172 11.28 22.95 8.13
C ALA A 172 10.40 23.70 9.15
N PHE A 173 9.10 23.82 8.88
CA PHE A 173 8.12 24.43 9.78
C PHE A 173 7.36 23.41 10.65
N ALA A 174 7.51 22.11 10.39
CA ALA A 174 6.92 21.07 11.21
C ALA A 174 7.66 20.96 12.54
N LEU A 175 6.91 20.76 13.61
CA LEU A 175 7.45 20.61 14.96
C LEU A 175 7.80 19.15 15.30
N ASP A 176 7.22 18.19 14.57
CA ASP A 176 7.39 16.76 14.74
C ASP A 176 7.05 16.02 13.43
N GLY A 177 7.33 14.72 13.37
CA GLY A 177 6.87 13.79 12.35
C GLY A 177 6.44 12.47 13.00
N GLY A 178 5.23 12.00 12.69
CA GLY A 178 4.63 10.82 13.29
C GLY A 178 4.63 9.62 12.36
N GLU A 179 5.05 8.46 12.87
CA GLU A 179 4.84 7.18 12.18
C GLU A 179 3.51 6.55 12.61
N GLU A 180 2.72 6.12 11.62
CA GLU A 180 1.49 5.35 11.84
C GLU A 180 1.56 4.07 10.99
N PRO A 181 1.98 2.93 11.56
CA PRO A 181 2.11 1.68 10.81
C PRO A 181 0.73 1.09 10.50
N GLU A 182 0.45 0.90 9.21
CA GLU A 182 -0.86 0.54 8.69
C GLU A 182 -0.81 -0.63 7.69
N LEU A 183 -1.96 -1.29 7.50
CA LEU A 183 -2.15 -2.22 6.37
C LEU A 183 -2.80 -1.47 5.20
N GLY A 184 -2.04 -1.28 4.12
CA GLY A 184 -2.51 -0.66 2.89
C GLY A 184 -3.17 -1.68 1.96
N GLY A 185 -4.42 -1.44 1.56
CA GLY A 185 -5.06 -2.20 0.49
C GLY A 185 -4.70 -1.63 -0.89
N CYS A 186 -4.19 -2.48 -1.79
CA CYS A 186 -3.75 -2.05 -3.12
C CYS A 186 -4.78 -2.44 -4.19
N TYR A 187 -5.30 -1.44 -4.90
CA TYR A 187 -6.37 -1.62 -5.89
C TYR A 187 -6.00 -0.92 -7.19
N PHE A 188 -6.18 -1.62 -8.32
CA PHE A 188 -6.26 -0.98 -9.63
C PHE A 188 -7.70 -0.91 -10.09
N ILE A 189 -8.05 0.16 -10.79
CA ILE A 189 -9.37 0.31 -11.40
C ILE A 189 -9.26 -0.18 -12.84
N ASP A 190 -10.05 -1.18 -13.22
CA ASP A 190 -10.01 -1.71 -14.58
C ASP A 190 -10.71 -0.78 -15.59
N LYS A 191 -10.62 -1.15 -16.87
CA LYS A 191 -11.24 -0.41 -17.99
C LYS A 191 -12.76 -0.26 -17.92
N ASN A 192 -13.44 -1.06 -17.10
CA ASN A 192 -14.88 -0.97 -16.86
C ASN A 192 -15.22 -0.15 -15.61
N GLY A 193 -14.22 0.40 -14.92
CA GLY A 193 -14.39 1.15 -13.68
C GLY A 193 -14.52 0.28 -12.43
N VAL A 194 -14.16 -1.01 -12.51
CA VAL A 194 -14.26 -1.93 -11.37
C VAL A 194 -12.96 -1.93 -10.57
N PRO A 195 -12.99 -1.67 -9.25
CA PRO A 195 -11.82 -1.82 -8.40
C PRO A 195 -11.44 -3.29 -8.25
N ASN A 196 -10.18 -3.62 -8.56
CA ASN A 196 -9.59 -4.93 -8.42
C ASN A 196 -8.49 -4.88 -7.36
N ARG A 197 -8.71 -5.55 -6.22
CA ARG A 197 -7.68 -5.66 -5.18
C ARG A 197 -6.60 -6.63 -5.64
N VAL A 198 -5.39 -6.11 -5.85
CA VAL A 198 -4.23 -6.93 -6.24
C VAL A 198 -3.43 -7.43 -5.04
N GLY A 199 -3.60 -6.81 -3.86
CA GLY A 199 -2.95 -7.28 -2.65
C GLY A 199 -3.05 -6.33 -1.48
N PHE A 200 -2.19 -6.56 -0.51
CA PHE A 200 -1.94 -5.70 0.63
C PHE A 200 -0.44 -5.39 0.72
N ALA A 201 -0.12 -4.21 1.24
CA ALA A 201 1.24 -3.81 1.59
C ALA A 201 1.27 -3.31 3.03
N LEU A 202 2.43 -3.40 3.67
CA LEU A 202 2.68 -2.62 4.88
C LEU A 202 2.92 -1.17 4.47
N GLY A 203 2.27 -0.24 5.16
CA GLY A 203 2.43 1.19 4.98
C GLY A 203 2.85 1.86 6.27
N ASN A 204 3.53 2.99 6.15
CA ASN A 204 3.66 3.96 7.23
C ASN A 204 2.92 5.21 6.74
N GLU A 205 1.81 5.54 7.40
CA GLU A 205 1.19 6.85 7.19
C GLU A 205 2.01 7.91 7.94
N TRP A 206 3.02 8.43 7.25
CA TRP A 206 3.82 9.54 7.76
C TRP A 206 2.97 10.81 7.89
N ALA A 207 2.93 11.41 9.09
CA ALA A 207 2.12 12.58 9.42
C ALA A 207 2.96 13.75 9.93
#